data_AF-A0A2V5IIZ4-F1
#
_entry.id   AF-A0A2V5IIZ4-F1
#
_cell.length_a   1.000
_cell.length_b   1.000
_cell.length_c   1.000
_cell.angle_alpha   90.00
_cell.angle_beta   90.00
_cell.angle_gamma   90.00
#
_symmetry.space_group_name_H-M   'P 1'
#
loop_
_entity.id
_entity.type
_entity.pdbx_description
1 polymer ?
#
loop_
_entity_poly.entity_id
_entity_poly.type
_entity_poly.pdbx_seq_one_letter_code
_entity_poly.pdbx_strand_id
1 'polypeptide(L)'
;MKTAQSRKRWHDTRSALTPKLPNQPDIHHPNAPPWTSQPNMNTTAIQITITNMADDHTPNTTIYQDAHLTVDLTLRPTTPGHAVATLTTNQTNLFNLPLPSFVETLQTLRTIASHLRTAYNVQRCALITTGGTSLSLLPLHGLTPQWSPVMHPTQEFHPQYPGYITSKDAPQLPTPQLNTIRSSILFAASQSPTTYHADPTFHGPDPGDANLFARLVRGELSPQWRVWEDARHVAFLTPYPNTPGFTVVVPRAHLPSDLFALAPAEYAALVEAAHTVARLLIRAFGIERCGMIFEGFEIDYAHVKLVPIRGGGGDDYDEADFDRYGISEPFQETYQGYVSSLPGPRVADVEEVVRRAAEMRALVGSDS
;
A
#
# COMPACT_ATOMS: atom_id res chain seq x y z
N MET A 1 4.47 27.75 -32.14
CA MET A 1 3.97 28.54 -30.99
C MET A 1 2.72 27.96 -30.29
N LYS A 2 2.55 26.62 -30.21
CA LYS A 2 1.43 25.97 -29.49
C LYS A 2 1.87 25.01 -28.36
N THR A 3 3.15 25.00 -28.00
CA THR A 3 3.75 24.03 -27.05
C THR A 3 3.94 24.56 -25.62
N ALA A 4 3.67 25.84 -25.37
CA ALA A 4 3.80 26.45 -24.04
C ALA A 4 2.49 26.41 -23.21
N GLN A 5 1.33 26.31 -23.86
CA GLN A 5 0.01 26.26 -23.17
C GLN A 5 -0.33 24.89 -22.59
N SER A 6 0.26 23.79 -23.06
CA SER A 6 0.05 22.43 -22.52
C SER A 6 0.85 22.16 -21.25
N ARG A 7 2.00 22.83 -21.04
CA ARG A 7 2.83 22.73 -19.82
C ARG A 7 2.20 23.43 -18.61
N LYS A 8 1.33 24.42 -18.82
CA LYS A 8 0.72 25.21 -17.74
C LYS A 8 -0.46 24.51 -17.05
N ARG A 9 -1.20 23.67 -17.78
CA ARG A 9 -2.42 23.00 -17.28
C ARG A 9 -2.20 21.89 -16.25
N TRP A 10 -0.98 21.36 -16.12
CA TRP A 10 -0.63 20.37 -15.09
C TRP A 10 -0.12 21.02 -13.79
N HIS A 11 0.33 22.28 -13.83
CA HIS A 11 0.87 23.00 -12.66
C HIS A 11 -0.15 23.94 -11.98
N ASP A 12 -1.10 24.50 -12.73
CA ASP A 12 -1.97 25.59 -12.23
C ASP A 12 -2.98 25.18 -11.13
N THR A 13 -3.16 23.89 -10.83
CA THR A 13 -3.97 23.43 -9.68
C THR A 13 -3.19 23.36 -8.35
N ARG A 14 -1.86 23.54 -8.35
CA ARG A 14 -1.01 23.37 -7.15
C ARG A 14 -0.60 24.67 -6.43
N SER A 15 -0.74 25.85 -7.03
CA SER A 15 -0.02 27.04 -6.54
C SER A 15 -0.75 27.94 -5.53
N ALA A 16 -1.91 27.54 -4.99
CA ALA A 16 -2.75 28.41 -4.15
C ALA A 16 -2.69 28.16 -2.63
N LEU A 17 -1.86 27.25 -2.12
CA LEU A 17 -1.97 26.80 -0.70
C LEU A 17 -0.62 26.56 0.00
N THR A 18 0.25 27.56 0.06
CA THR A 18 1.41 27.53 0.97
C THR A 18 1.69 28.90 1.60
N PRO A 19 1.45 29.08 2.91
CA PRO A 19 2.04 30.19 3.66
C PRO A 19 3.49 29.86 4.05
N LYS A 20 4.38 30.86 3.94
CA LYS A 20 5.79 30.77 4.33
C LYS A 20 5.95 30.81 5.85
N LEU A 21 6.70 29.87 6.42
CA LEU A 21 7.17 29.89 7.80
C LEU A 21 8.56 30.54 7.92
N PRO A 22 8.85 31.29 9.00
CA PRO A 22 10.12 31.98 9.20
C PRO A 22 11.21 31.09 9.82
N ASN A 23 12.47 31.41 9.50
CA ASN A 23 13.69 30.75 9.96
C ASN A 23 13.85 30.70 11.49
N GLN A 24 14.38 29.59 12.01
CA GLN A 24 14.84 29.43 13.39
C GLN A 24 16.31 28.98 13.41
N PRO A 25 17.15 29.45 14.35
CA PRO A 25 18.61 29.30 14.28
C PRO A 25 19.15 28.05 15.00
N ASP A 26 20.33 27.64 14.57
CA ASP A 26 21.13 26.50 15.05
C ASP A 26 21.46 26.57 16.55
N ILE A 27 21.35 25.42 17.24
CA ILE A 27 21.78 25.25 18.63
C ILE A 27 22.84 24.14 18.70
N HIS A 28 24.06 24.53 19.10
CA HIS A 28 25.19 23.65 19.36
C HIS A 28 25.00 22.85 20.66
N HIS A 29 25.23 21.54 20.62
CA HIS A 29 25.37 20.68 21.82
C HIS A 29 26.85 20.53 22.23
N PRO A 30 27.21 20.66 23.53
CA PRO A 30 28.55 20.35 24.01
C PRO A 30 28.70 18.88 24.46
N ASN A 31 29.92 18.37 24.31
CA ASN A 31 30.40 17.01 24.56
C ASN A 31 30.25 16.53 26.02
N ALA A 32 29.95 15.23 26.20
CA ALA A 32 30.04 14.51 27.48
C ALA A 32 31.39 13.74 27.58
N PRO A 33 32.02 13.64 28.77
CA PRO A 33 33.29 12.94 28.94
C PRO A 33 33.11 11.43 29.24
N PRO A 34 34.16 10.60 29.02
CA PRO A 34 34.07 9.14 29.08
C PRO A 34 34.28 8.61 30.50
N TRP A 35 33.59 7.53 30.87
CA TRP A 35 33.87 6.77 32.09
C TRP A 35 34.47 5.40 31.77
N THR A 36 35.61 5.15 32.40
CA THR A 36 36.46 3.96 32.32
C THR A 36 35.98 2.85 33.27
N SER A 37 36.42 1.64 32.95
CA SER A 37 35.99 0.34 33.46
C SER A 37 36.83 -0.25 34.61
N GLN A 38 36.19 -1.17 35.36
CA GLN A 38 36.71 -2.36 36.12
C GLN A 38 36.93 -2.24 37.66
N PRO A 39 37.06 -3.37 38.44
CA PRO A 39 36.03 -4.37 38.77
C PRO A 39 36.06 -4.85 40.27
N ASN A 40 35.22 -5.85 40.58
CA ASN A 40 35.20 -6.80 41.73
C ASN A 40 34.56 -6.37 43.07
N MET A 41 33.58 -7.18 43.53
CA MET A 41 33.76 -8.12 44.66
C MET A 41 32.59 -9.13 44.75
N ASN A 42 32.96 -10.35 45.19
CA ASN A 42 32.14 -11.53 45.43
C ASN A 42 30.89 -11.31 46.27
N THR A 43 29.77 -11.94 45.88
CA THR A 43 28.76 -12.39 46.84
C THR A 43 28.12 -13.71 46.38
N THR A 44 28.02 -14.61 47.33
CA THR A 44 27.61 -16.02 47.30
C THR A 44 26.37 -16.31 46.45
N ALA A 45 26.51 -17.18 45.45
CA ALA A 45 25.40 -17.68 44.65
C ALA A 45 24.56 -18.69 45.45
N ILE A 46 23.34 -18.29 45.81
CA ILE A 46 22.26 -19.23 46.12
C ILE A 46 21.83 -19.81 44.79
N GLN A 47 22.02 -21.12 44.61
CA GLN A 47 21.63 -21.83 43.40
C GLN A 47 20.11 -22.05 43.43
N ILE A 48 19.35 -20.99 43.13
CA ILE A 48 17.94 -21.10 42.78
C ILE A 48 17.92 -21.83 41.44
N THR A 49 17.47 -23.08 41.44
CA THR A 49 17.12 -23.78 40.21
C THR A 49 15.89 -23.06 39.66
N ILE A 50 16.10 -22.01 38.87
CA ILE A 50 15.09 -21.51 37.96
C ILE A 50 15.03 -22.59 36.88
N THR A 51 14.08 -23.51 37.02
CA THR A 51 13.59 -24.27 35.88
C THR A 51 13.15 -23.24 34.86
N ASN A 52 14.00 -23.04 33.86
CA ASN A 52 13.70 -22.26 32.68
C ASN A 52 12.65 -23.05 31.88
N MET A 53 11.40 -23.01 32.34
CA MET A 53 10.27 -23.31 31.49
C MET A 53 10.12 -22.08 30.61
N ALA A 54 10.84 -22.07 29.50
CA ALA A 54 10.45 -21.24 28.38
C ALA A 54 9.06 -21.76 27.96
N ASP A 55 8.01 -21.15 28.50
CA ASP A 55 6.70 -21.20 27.87
C ASP A 55 6.88 -20.55 26.51
N ASP A 56 7.01 -21.39 25.48
CA ASP A 56 6.98 -21.02 24.07
C ASP A 56 5.54 -20.63 23.67
N HIS A 57 4.96 -19.68 24.42
CA HIS A 57 3.66 -19.11 24.12
C HIS A 57 3.89 -17.96 23.15
N THR A 58 3.82 -18.29 21.86
CA THR A 58 3.64 -17.27 20.82
C THR A 58 2.39 -16.45 21.19
N PRO A 59 2.50 -15.12 21.35
CA PRO A 59 1.37 -14.30 21.78
C PRO A 59 0.23 -14.42 20.77
N ASN A 60 -0.97 -14.73 21.26
CA ASN A 60 -2.14 -14.89 20.38
C ASN A 60 -2.68 -13.52 19.97
N THR A 61 -2.22 -13.03 18.83
CA THR A 61 -2.68 -11.76 18.24
C THR A 61 -3.66 -11.94 17.09
N THR A 62 -4.13 -13.17 16.85
CA THR A 62 -5.06 -13.51 15.78
C THR A 62 -6.43 -12.89 16.01
N ILE A 63 -6.95 -12.19 15.00
CA ILE A 63 -8.27 -11.56 14.97
C ILE A 63 -9.27 -12.27 14.06
N TYR A 64 -8.79 -13.04 13.08
CA TYR A 64 -9.61 -13.83 12.18
C TYR A 64 -8.78 -15.02 11.65
N GLN A 65 -9.43 -16.16 11.45
CA GLN A 65 -8.81 -17.31 10.80
C GLN A 65 -9.85 -18.17 10.10
N ASP A 66 -9.56 -18.59 8.87
CA ASP A 66 -10.29 -19.61 8.14
C ASP A 66 -9.32 -20.61 7.48
N ALA A 67 -9.82 -21.40 6.53
CA ALA A 67 -9.03 -22.40 5.81
C ALA A 67 -7.97 -21.80 4.86
N HIS A 68 -8.06 -20.52 4.53
CA HIS A 68 -7.28 -19.84 3.48
C HIS A 68 -6.49 -18.63 3.99
N LEU A 69 -6.89 -18.06 5.13
CA LEU A 69 -6.39 -16.79 5.62
C LEU A 69 -6.29 -16.80 7.15
N THR A 70 -5.19 -16.29 7.68
CA THR A 70 -5.08 -15.86 9.08
C THR A 70 -4.87 -14.35 9.09
N VAL A 71 -5.48 -13.63 10.03
CA VAL A 71 -5.25 -12.20 10.21
C VAL A 71 -4.91 -11.92 11.66
N ASP A 72 -3.79 -11.25 11.87
CA ASP A 72 -3.24 -10.95 13.18
C ASP A 72 -3.04 -9.44 13.36
N LEU A 73 -3.21 -8.92 14.57
CA LEU A 73 -2.61 -7.63 14.91
C LEU A 73 -1.10 -7.80 14.98
N THR A 74 -0.35 -7.00 14.21
CA THR A 74 1.10 -7.15 14.16
C THR A 74 1.76 -6.60 15.43
N LEU A 75 2.81 -7.27 15.88
CA LEU A 75 3.72 -6.76 16.92
C LEU A 75 4.66 -5.67 16.40
N ARG A 76 4.58 -5.32 15.10
CA ARG A 76 5.36 -4.27 14.43
C ARG A 76 4.47 -3.26 13.70
N PRO A 77 3.55 -2.60 14.40
CA PRO A 77 2.60 -1.69 13.79
C PRO A 77 3.31 -0.43 13.28
N THR A 78 2.82 0.13 12.17
CA THR A 78 3.17 1.48 11.71
C THR A 78 2.06 2.48 12.07
N THR A 79 0.90 1.99 12.49
CA THR A 79 -0.27 2.76 12.92
C THR A 79 -1.10 1.95 13.93
N PRO A 80 -1.88 2.58 14.82
CA PRO A 80 -2.75 1.84 15.74
C PRO A 80 -3.71 0.91 14.97
N GLY A 81 -3.70 -0.37 15.33
CA GLY A 81 -4.54 -1.39 14.69
C GLY A 81 -4.03 -1.92 13.35
N HIS A 82 -2.75 -1.71 13.03
CA HIS A 82 -2.11 -2.39 11.90
C HIS A 82 -2.31 -3.91 12.04
N ALA A 83 -3.02 -4.50 11.08
CA ALA A 83 -3.24 -5.94 10.98
C ALA A 83 -2.50 -6.50 9.76
N VAL A 84 -1.97 -7.70 9.87
CA VAL A 84 -1.34 -8.43 8.77
C VAL A 84 -2.16 -9.68 8.52
N ALA A 85 -2.59 -9.84 7.27
CA ALA A 85 -3.24 -11.03 6.79
C ALA A 85 -2.23 -11.91 6.06
N THR A 86 -2.22 -13.20 6.37
CA THR A 86 -1.30 -14.20 5.81
C THR A 86 -2.10 -15.32 5.15
N LEU A 87 -1.82 -15.57 3.87
CA LEU A 87 -2.39 -16.69 3.12
C LEU A 87 -1.87 -18.01 3.70
N THR A 88 -2.77 -18.93 4.04
CA THR A 88 -2.43 -20.25 4.59
C THR A 88 -2.21 -21.31 3.51
N THR A 89 -2.59 -21.02 2.27
CA THR A 89 -2.49 -21.95 1.13
C THR A 89 -1.06 -22.06 0.59
N ASN A 90 -0.40 -23.22 0.77
CA ASN A 90 0.82 -23.72 0.12
C ASN A 90 1.65 -22.69 -0.69
N GLN A 91 2.18 -21.66 -0.03
CA GLN A 91 3.16 -20.70 -0.57
C GLN A 91 2.79 -20.04 -1.91
N THR A 92 1.51 -19.95 -2.27
CA THR A 92 1.10 -19.31 -3.53
C THR A 92 0.95 -17.80 -3.30
N ASN A 93 1.73 -17.02 -4.05
CA ASN A 93 1.62 -15.56 -4.09
C ASN A 93 0.20 -15.10 -4.43
N LEU A 94 -0.25 -13.98 -3.85
CA LEU A 94 -1.60 -13.43 -3.97
C LEU A 94 -2.14 -13.44 -5.41
N PHE A 95 -1.38 -12.90 -6.36
CA PHE A 95 -1.81 -12.81 -7.75
C PHE A 95 -1.71 -14.10 -8.54
N ASN A 96 -1.15 -15.17 -7.96
CA ASN A 96 -1.14 -16.52 -8.54
C ASN A 96 -2.31 -17.37 -8.05
N LEU A 97 -3.10 -16.90 -7.09
CA LEU A 97 -4.36 -17.53 -6.71
C LEU A 97 -5.33 -17.58 -7.91
N PRO A 98 -6.17 -18.63 -8.02
CA PRO A 98 -7.32 -18.62 -8.90
C PRO A 98 -8.19 -17.38 -8.65
N LEU A 99 -8.77 -16.81 -9.72
CA LEU A 99 -9.53 -15.56 -9.61
C LEU A 99 -10.64 -15.61 -8.53
N PRO A 100 -11.45 -16.68 -8.39
CA PRO A 100 -12.45 -16.75 -7.32
C PRO A 100 -11.83 -16.65 -5.93
N SER A 101 -10.74 -17.38 -5.66
CA SER A 101 -10.04 -17.36 -4.38
C SER A 101 -9.39 -15.99 -4.10
N PHE A 102 -8.86 -15.32 -5.12
CA PHE A 102 -8.33 -13.96 -4.98
C PHE A 102 -9.43 -12.96 -4.60
N VAL A 103 -10.58 -13.02 -5.28
CA VAL A 103 -11.72 -12.14 -5.00
C VAL A 103 -12.27 -12.40 -3.61
N GLU A 104 -12.44 -13.66 -3.22
CA GLU A 104 -12.89 -14.07 -1.89
C GLU A 104 -11.93 -13.61 -0.78
N THR A 105 -10.61 -13.72 -1.01
CA THR A 105 -9.59 -13.20 -0.10
C THR A 105 -9.77 -11.70 0.13
N LEU A 106 -9.90 -10.92 -0.94
CA LEU A 106 -10.06 -9.46 -0.81
C LEU A 106 -11.43 -9.05 -0.24
N GLN A 107 -12.49 -9.83 -0.51
CA GLN A 107 -13.79 -9.64 0.14
C GLN A 107 -13.71 -9.87 1.65
N THR A 108 -13.01 -10.91 2.08
CA THR A 108 -12.75 -11.18 3.50
C THR A 108 -11.98 -10.04 4.15
N LEU A 109 -10.92 -9.55 3.51
CA LEU A 109 -10.16 -8.40 3.99
C LEU A 109 -10.98 -7.11 4.04
N ARG A 110 -11.93 -6.93 3.12
CA ARG A 110 -12.88 -5.81 3.15
C ARG A 110 -13.77 -5.87 4.39
N THR A 111 -14.28 -7.04 4.75
CA THR A 111 -15.07 -7.23 5.99
C THR A 111 -14.22 -6.92 7.23
N ILE A 112 -12.99 -7.45 7.29
CA ILE A 112 -12.05 -7.20 8.39
C ILE A 112 -11.70 -5.72 8.50
N ALA A 113 -11.47 -5.03 7.37
CA ALA A 113 -11.24 -3.59 7.34
C ALA A 113 -12.44 -2.80 7.91
N SER A 114 -13.68 -3.26 7.71
CA SER A 114 -14.86 -2.66 8.33
C SER A 114 -14.85 -2.81 9.86
N HIS A 115 -14.48 -3.99 10.38
CA HIS A 115 -14.34 -4.17 11.83
C HIS A 115 -13.21 -3.33 12.42
N LEU A 116 -12.06 -3.24 11.74
CA LEU A 116 -10.95 -2.37 12.15
C LEU A 116 -11.37 -0.90 12.19
N ARG A 117 -12.15 -0.42 11.20
CA ARG A 117 -12.70 0.95 11.19
C ARG A 117 -13.54 1.23 12.43
N THR A 118 -14.44 0.31 12.76
CA THR A 118 -15.30 0.43 13.95
C THR A 118 -14.49 0.42 15.24
N ALA A 119 -13.60 -0.57 15.41
CA ALA A 119 -12.86 -0.76 16.65
C ALA A 119 -11.86 0.37 16.94
N TYR A 120 -11.23 0.91 15.91
CA TYR A 120 -10.26 1.99 16.02
C TYR A 120 -10.87 3.38 15.77
N ASN A 121 -12.18 3.46 15.56
CA ASN A 121 -12.91 4.70 15.27
C ASN A 121 -12.26 5.53 14.14
N VAL A 122 -11.85 4.84 13.06
CA VAL A 122 -11.29 5.48 11.87
C VAL A 122 -12.27 5.42 10.71
N GLN A 123 -12.19 6.43 9.85
CA GLN A 123 -13.07 6.51 8.70
C GLN A 123 -12.61 5.65 7.54
N ARG A 124 -11.32 5.32 7.43
CA ARG A 124 -10.75 4.60 6.30
C ARG A 124 -9.68 3.62 6.76
N CYS A 125 -9.45 2.62 5.93
CA CYS A 125 -8.38 1.65 6.07
C CYS A 125 -7.68 1.54 4.71
N ALA A 126 -6.35 1.52 4.72
CA ALA A 126 -5.54 1.23 3.54
C ALA A 126 -5.18 -0.25 3.49
N LEU A 127 -4.82 -0.73 2.30
CA LEU A 127 -4.26 -2.06 2.08
C LEU A 127 -2.95 -1.94 1.32
N ILE A 128 -1.93 -2.68 1.73
CA ILE A 128 -0.65 -2.73 1.01
C ILE A 128 -0.05 -4.14 1.06
N THR A 129 0.48 -4.61 -0.06
CA THR A 129 1.14 -5.91 -0.16
C THR A 129 2.20 -5.89 -1.25
N THR A 130 3.31 -6.58 -1.02
CA THR A 130 4.33 -6.90 -2.02
C THR A 130 3.89 -8.01 -2.99
N GLY A 131 2.69 -8.55 -2.81
CA GLY A 131 2.09 -9.54 -3.70
C GLY A 131 2.50 -10.98 -3.43
N GLY A 132 3.21 -11.25 -2.33
CA GLY A 132 3.46 -12.61 -1.84
C GLY A 132 2.27 -13.14 -1.04
N THR A 133 2.53 -13.68 0.13
CA THR A 133 1.54 -14.30 1.04
C THR A 133 1.02 -13.36 2.10
N SER A 134 1.61 -12.18 2.28
CA SER A 134 1.20 -11.24 3.34
C SER A 134 0.60 -9.94 2.79
N LEU A 135 -0.45 -9.45 3.46
CA LEU A 135 -1.14 -8.20 3.14
C LEU A 135 -1.38 -7.40 4.42
N SER A 136 -0.99 -6.14 4.43
CA SER A 136 -1.23 -5.23 5.55
C SER A 136 -2.55 -4.49 5.38
N LEU A 137 -3.34 -4.44 6.45
CA LEU A 137 -4.48 -3.54 6.64
C LEU A 137 -4.09 -2.44 7.63
N LEU A 138 -4.24 -1.18 7.21
CA LEU A 138 -3.74 -0.01 7.92
C LEU A 138 -4.88 0.96 8.22
N PRO A 139 -5.45 0.97 9.44
CA PRO A 139 -6.36 2.03 9.88
C PRO A 139 -5.76 3.42 9.67
N LEU A 140 -6.49 4.32 9.00
CA LEU A 140 -6.00 5.67 8.69
C LEU A 140 -6.53 6.68 9.70
N HIS A 141 -5.71 6.99 10.69
CA HIS A 141 -6.04 7.88 11.81
C HIS A 141 -5.86 9.36 11.47
N GLY A 142 -6.58 10.24 12.19
CA GLY A 142 -6.43 11.70 12.08
C GLY A 142 -7.11 12.34 10.86
N LEU A 143 -7.94 11.60 10.12
CA LEU A 143 -8.65 12.09 8.94
C LEU A 143 -9.93 12.86 9.30
N THR A 144 -10.32 13.81 8.45
CA THR A 144 -11.60 14.51 8.53
C THR A 144 -12.70 13.81 7.73
N PRO A 145 -14.00 13.93 8.12
CA PRO A 145 -15.14 13.38 7.36
C PRO A 145 -15.17 13.83 5.89
N GLN A 146 -14.80 15.09 5.64
CA GLN A 146 -14.68 15.60 4.28
C GLN A 146 -13.35 15.15 3.69
N TRP A 147 -13.39 14.50 2.52
CA TRP A 147 -12.17 14.13 1.81
C TRP A 147 -11.39 15.39 1.41
N SER A 148 -10.09 15.37 1.69
CA SER A 148 -9.12 16.32 1.17
C SER A 148 -7.81 15.57 0.89
N PRO A 149 -7.02 16.01 -0.11
CA PRO A 149 -5.79 15.32 -0.44
C PRO A 149 -4.79 15.45 0.71
N VAL A 150 -4.13 14.35 1.06
CA VAL A 150 -3.07 14.32 2.09
C VAL A 150 -1.80 13.83 1.41
N MET A 151 -0.84 14.73 1.22
CA MET A 151 0.40 14.46 0.48
C MET A 151 1.58 14.42 1.45
N HIS A 152 2.46 13.43 1.30
CA HIS A 152 3.75 13.43 1.96
C HIS A 152 4.75 14.33 1.19
N PRO A 153 5.60 15.14 1.87
CA PRO A 153 6.50 16.08 1.19
C PRO A 153 7.70 15.40 0.51
N THR A 154 8.08 14.20 0.94
CA THR A 154 9.22 13.48 0.36
C THR A 154 8.77 12.65 -0.84
N GLN A 155 9.66 12.56 -1.82
CA GLN A 155 9.50 11.71 -2.99
C GLN A 155 10.49 10.57 -2.96
N GLU A 156 10.11 9.44 -3.56
CA GLU A 156 10.90 8.23 -3.51
C GLU A 156 10.84 7.48 -4.85
N PHE A 157 12.00 7.31 -5.50
CA PHE A 157 12.13 6.54 -6.74
C PHE A 157 13.27 5.55 -6.64
N HIS A 158 12.96 4.30 -6.97
CA HIS A 158 13.93 3.22 -7.04
C HIS A 158 13.92 2.59 -8.43
N PRO A 159 15.06 2.58 -9.15
CA PRO A 159 15.14 1.95 -10.47
C PRO A 159 14.98 0.42 -10.40
N GLN A 160 15.22 -0.17 -9.23
CA GLN A 160 15.04 -1.60 -8.92
C GLN A 160 14.23 -1.73 -7.62
N TYR A 161 13.59 -2.88 -7.39
CA TYR A 161 12.80 -3.09 -6.17
C TYR A 161 13.71 -3.06 -4.93
N PRO A 162 13.45 -2.18 -3.94
CA PRO A 162 14.32 -2.00 -2.78
C PRO A 162 14.03 -2.97 -1.63
N GLY A 163 13.14 -3.95 -1.81
CA GLY A 163 12.68 -4.87 -0.75
C GLY A 163 11.38 -4.44 -0.07
N TYR A 164 10.78 -3.31 -0.47
CA TYR A 164 9.47 -2.85 -0.01
C TYR A 164 8.79 -2.01 -1.09
N ILE A 165 7.49 -1.76 -0.92
CA ILE A 165 6.74 -0.79 -1.72
C ILE A 165 6.16 0.29 -0.83
N THR A 166 5.93 1.46 -1.40
CA THR A 166 5.29 2.59 -0.75
C THR A 166 4.33 3.28 -1.72
N SER A 167 3.41 4.07 -1.20
CA SER A 167 2.52 4.93 -1.98
C SER A 167 3.02 6.36 -2.15
N LYS A 168 4.19 6.74 -1.60
CA LYS A 168 4.75 8.10 -1.75
C LYS A 168 4.83 8.50 -3.23
N ASP A 169 4.74 9.80 -3.49
CA ASP A 169 5.03 10.33 -4.83
C ASP A 169 6.48 10.06 -5.25
N ALA A 170 6.74 10.08 -6.55
CA ALA A 170 8.08 10.02 -7.13
C ALA A 170 8.32 11.17 -8.12
N PRO A 171 9.58 11.50 -8.48
CA PRO A 171 9.85 12.39 -9.59
C PRO A 171 9.25 11.86 -10.90
N GLN A 172 8.94 12.78 -11.81
CA GLN A 172 8.36 12.41 -13.10
C GLN A 172 9.35 11.57 -13.93
N LEU A 173 8.91 10.40 -14.38
CA LEU A 173 9.69 9.56 -15.29
C LEU A 173 9.72 10.18 -16.71
N PRO A 174 10.87 10.19 -17.42
CA PRO A 174 10.94 10.71 -18.78
C PRO A 174 9.98 9.98 -19.75
N THR A 175 9.29 10.74 -20.61
CA THR A 175 8.37 10.19 -21.63
C THR A 175 8.95 9.05 -22.47
N PRO A 176 10.21 9.08 -22.94
CA PRO A 176 10.79 7.95 -23.68
C PRO A 176 10.82 6.66 -22.86
N GLN A 177 11.11 6.75 -21.55
CA GLN A 177 11.11 5.58 -20.66
C GLN A 177 9.69 5.06 -20.45
N LEU A 178 8.71 5.94 -20.22
CA LEU A 178 7.29 5.56 -20.12
C LEU A 178 6.79 4.87 -21.40
N ASN A 179 7.20 5.35 -22.58
CA ASN A 179 6.86 4.73 -23.86
C ASN A 179 7.45 3.32 -24.01
N THR A 180 8.70 3.11 -23.60
CA THR A 180 9.35 1.79 -23.61
C THR A 180 8.66 0.80 -22.68
N ILE A 181 8.36 1.23 -21.45
CA ILE A 181 7.66 0.39 -20.46
C ILE A 181 6.25 0.04 -20.97
N ARG A 182 5.49 1.03 -21.45
CA ARG A 182 4.17 0.81 -22.04
C ARG A 182 4.23 -0.20 -23.18
N SER A 183 5.21 -0.07 -24.09
CA SER A 183 5.33 -0.96 -25.24
C SER A 183 5.58 -2.42 -24.82
N SER A 184 6.35 -2.62 -23.75
CA SER A 184 6.62 -3.96 -23.19
C SER A 184 5.34 -4.59 -22.65
N ILE A 185 4.51 -3.82 -21.93
CA ILE A 185 3.24 -4.32 -21.38
C ILE A 185 2.24 -4.62 -22.51
N LEU A 186 2.12 -3.75 -23.50
CA LEU A 186 1.24 -3.97 -24.65
C LEU A 186 1.64 -5.21 -25.45
N PHE A 187 2.94 -5.42 -25.68
CA PHE A 187 3.43 -6.62 -26.35
C PHE A 187 3.03 -7.90 -25.60
N ALA A 188 3.14 -7.90 -24.27
CA ALA A 188 2.71 -9.01 -23.43
C ALA A 188 1.18 -9.23 -23.39
N ALA A 189 0.41 -8.20 -23.75
CA ALA A 189 -1.03 -8.29 -23.97
C ALA A 189 -1.39 -8.69 -25.42
N SER A 190 -0.39 -9.02 -26.26
CA SER A 190 -0.56 -9.25 -27.70
C SER A 190 -1.19 -8.05 -28.44
N GLN A 191 -0.94 -6.84 -27.93
CA GLN A 191 -1.38 -5.58 -28.51
C GLN A 191 -0.20 -4.86 -29.16
N SER A 192 -0.46 -4.15 -30.26
CA SER A 192 0.56 -3.30 -30.88
C SER A 192 0.50 -1.88 -30.32
N PRO A 193 1.63 -1.28 -29.87
CA PRO A 193 1.66 0.10 -29.38
C PRO A 193 1.21 1.14 -30.40
N THR A 194 1.37 0.86 -31.71
CA THR A 194 1.03 1.77 -32.80
C THR A 194 -0.44 1.69 -33.21
N THR A 195 -1.13 0.60 -32.91
CA THR A 195 -2.56 0.40 -33.21
C THR A 195 -3.42 0.36 -31.96
N TYR A 196 -2.84 0.58 -30.78
CA TYR A 196 -3.60 0.68 -29.54
C TYR A 196 -4.44 1.95 -29.56
N HIS A 197 -5.75 1.78 -29.63
CA HIS A 197 -6.72 2.87 -29.58
C HIS A 197 -7.38 2.89 -28.20
N ALA A 198 -7.19 3.99 -27.47
CA ALA A 198 -7.83 4.20 -26.19
C ALA A 198 -9.33 4.42 -26.38
N ASP A 199 -10.16 3.67 -25.67
CA ASP A 199 -11.61 3.86 -25.66
C ASP A 199 -11.95 5.02 -24.70
N PRO A 200 -12.50 6.15 -25.20
CA PRO A 200 -12.83 7.30 -24.37
C PRO A 200 -14.12 7.12 -23.56
N THR A 201 -14.78 5.95 -23.62
CA THR A 201 -16.04 5.70 -22.93
C THR A 201 -15.90 5.90 -21.42
N PHE A 202 -16.71 6.81 -20.88
CA PHE A 202 -16.78 7.16 -19.46
C PHE A 202 -18.21 6.92 -18.96
N HIS A 203 -18.33 6.22 -17.84
CA HIS A 203 -19.60 5.79 -17.25
C HIS A 203 -19.97 6.59 -16.00
N GLY A 204 -19.24 7.68 -15.71
CA GLY A 204 -19.55 8.51 -14.54
C GLY A 204 -20.84 9.30 -14.72
N PRO A 205 -21.49 9.68 -13.61
CA PRO A 205 -22.78 10.36 -13.64
C PRO A 205 -22.71 11.77 -14.24
N ASP A 206 -21.55 12.42 -14.18
CA ASP A 206 -21.29 13.73 -14.80
C ASP A 206 -20.35 13.59 -16.01
N PRO A 207 -20.85 13.71 -17.25
CA PRO A 207 -20.01 13.65 -18.45
C PRO A 207 -18.89 14.72 -18.49
N GLY A 208 -19.08 15.83 -17.78
CA GLY A 208 -18.14 16.97 -17.70
C GLY A 208 -17.17 16.91 -16.53
N ASP A 209 -17.15 15.81 -15.77
CA ASP A 209 -16.36 15.67 -14.55
C ASP A 209 -14.89 16.04 -14.75
N ALA A 210 -14.44 17.08 -14.04
CA ALA A 210 -13.11 17.65 -14.18
C ALA A 210 -12.00 16.86 -13.45
N ASN A 211 -12.35 15.78 -12.71
CA ASN A 211 -11.39 14.92 -12.03
C ASN A 211 -10.31 14.39 -13.00
N LEU A 212 -9.07 14.28 -12.51
CA LEU A 212 -7.93 13.87 -13.33
C LEU A 212 -8.17 12.51 -14.01
N PHE A 213 -8.70 11.53 -13.29
CA PHE A 213 -8.94 10.20 -13.85
C PHE A 213 -10.15 10.17 -14.76
N ALA A 214 -11.19 10.96 -14.50
CA ALA A 214 -12.32 11.11 -15.42
C ALA A 214 -11.86 11.66 -16.78
N ARG A 215 -11.03 12.72 -16.76
CA ARG A 215 -10.41 13.30 -17.96
C ARG A 215 -9.45 12.32 -18.64
N LEU A 216 -8.72 11.51 -17.86
CA LEU A 216 -7.88 10.45 -18.39
C LEU A 216 -8.73 9.42 -19.13
N VAL A 217 -9.81 8.89 -18.53
CA VAL A 217 -10.72 7.90 -19.13
C VAL A 217 -11.38 8.45 -20.40
N ARG A 218 -11.73 9.74 -20.45
CA ARG A 218 -12.26 10.39 -21.67
C ARG A 218 -11.20 10.70 -22.74
N GLY A 219 -9.93 10.41 -22.47
CA GLY A 219 -8.84 10.63 -23.42
C GLY A 219 -8.48 12.10 -23.64
N GLU A 220 -8.85 12.98 -22.71
CA GLU A 220 -8.58 14.42 -22.80
C GLU A 220 -7.14 14.78 -22.39
N LEU A 221 -6.42 13.84 -21.78
CA LEU A 221 -5.04 14.02 -21.35
C LEU A 221 -4.07 13.49 -22.41
N SER A 222 -3.05 14.30 -22.72
CA SER A 222 -1.95 13.91 -23.61
C SER A 222 -0.62 14.45 -23.08
N PRO A 223 0.43 13.61 -22.96
CA PRO A 223 0.42 12.16 -23.21
C PRO A 223 -0.38 11.36 -22.15
N GLN A 224 -0.81 10.15 -22.52
CA GLN A 224 -1.34 9.14 -21.60
C GLN A 224 -0.73 7.76 -21.95
N TRP A 225 -0.47 6.94 -20.93
CA TRP A 225 0.21 5.64 -21.10
C TRP A 225 -0.68 4.47 -20.70
N ARG A 226 -1.84 4.35 -21.36
CA ARG A 226 -2.75 3.22 -21.15
C ARG A 226 -2.13 1.91 -21.63
N VAL A 227 -2.34 0.85 -20.86
CA VAL A 227 -1.73 -0.48 -21.06
C VAL A 227 -2.75 -1.61 -21.14
N TRP A 228 -3.95 -1.41 -20.60
CA TRP A 228 -5.03 -2.39 -20.62
C TRP A 228 -6.36 -1.71 -20.35
N GLU A 229 -7.43 -2.19 -20.96
CA GLU A 229 -8.79 -1.66 -20.82
C GLU A 229 -9.81 -2.79 -20.97
N ASP A 230 -10.95 -2.67 -20.29
CA ASP A 230 -12.16 -3.45 -20.55
C ASP A 230 -13.38 -2.51 -20.64
N ALA A 231 -14.58 -3.08 -20.64
CA ALA A 231 -15.83 -2.34 -20.71
C ALA A 231 -16.12 -1.42 -19.49
N ARG A 232 -15.45 -1.66 -18.35
CA ARG A 232 -15.70 -0.99 -17.07
C ARG A 232 -14.47 -0.31 -16.46
N HIS A 233 -13.26 -0.59 -16.93
CA HIS A 233 -12.01 -0.18 -16.30
C HIS A 233 -10.93 0.20 -17.32
N VAL A 234 -9.97 1.00 -16.85
CA VAL A 234 -8.80 1.45 -17.58
C VAL A 234 -7.57 1.27 -16.69
N ALA A 235 -6.47 0.76 -17.25
CA ALA A 235 -5.17 0.68 -16.59
C ALA A 235 -4.12 1.48 -17.36
N PHE A 236 -3.33 2.27 -16.64
CA PHE A 236 -2.32 3.16 -17.22
C PHE A 236 -1.09 3.31 -16.32
N LEU A 237 0.07 3.60 -16.91
CA LEU A 237 1.27 3.95 -16.15
C LEU A 237 1.11 5.33 -15.53
N THR A 238 1.40 5.44 -14.23
CA THR A 238 1.60 6.76 -13.61
C THR A 238 2.92 7.36 -14.11
N PRO A 239 2.96 8.68 -14.43
CA PRO A 239 4.22 9.35 -14.71
C PRO A 239 5.08 9.58 -13.47
N TYR A 240 4.56 9.34 -12.26
CA TYR A 240 5.26 9.49 -10.98
C TYR A 240 5.42 8.13 -10.26
N PRO A 241 6.11 7.13 -10.85
CA PRO A 241 6.16 5.79 -10.30
C PRO A 241 7.24 5.65 -9.22
N ASN A 242 7.01 4.94 -8.11
CA ASN A 242 8.11 4.57 -7.19
C ASN A 242 9.08 3.57 -7.81
N THR A 243 8.59 2.68 -8.68
CA THR A 243 9.40 1.73 -9.44
C THR A 243 8.90 1.61 -10.89
N PRO A 244 9.78 1.31 -11.87
CA PRO A 244 9.38 1.19 -13.26
C PRO A 244 8.23 0.19 -13.49
N GLY A 245 7.15 0.64 -14.13
CA GLY A 245 5.97 -0.17 -14.43
C GLY A 245 4.81 -0.01 -13.45
N PHE A 246 4.93 0.88 -12.45
CA PHE A 246 3.82 1.28 -11.58
C PHE A 246 2.59 1.65 -12.42
N THR A 247 1.52 0.87 -12.25
CA THR A 247 0.29 0.96 -13.02
C THR A 247 -0.88 1.28 -12.11
N VAL A 248 -1.76 2.17 -12.55
CA VAL A 248 -2.99 2.52 -11.84
C VAL A 248 -4.17 1.94 -12.61
N VAL A 249 -5.03 1.20 -11.91
CA VAL A 249 -6.29 0.65 -12.43
C VAL A 249 -7.45 1.46 -11.87
N VAL A 250 -8.30 1.99 -12.75
CA VAL A 250 -9.46 2.82 -12.39
C VAL A 250 -10.72 2.31 -13.05
N PRO A 251 -11.90 2.43 -12.43
CA PRO A 251 -13.17 2.28 -13.13
C PRO A 251 -13.36 3.39 -14.18
N ARG A 252 -14.24 3.15 -15.14
CA ARG A 252 -14.70 4.15 -16.11
C ARG A 252 -15.77 5.07 -15.51
N ALA A 253 -16.37 4.70 -14.39
CA ALA A 253 -17.27 5.54 -13.62
C ALA A 253 -16.51 6.19 -12.47
N HIS A 254 -16.80 7.46 -12.17
CA HIS A 254 -16.25 8.12 -10.99
C HIS A 254 -16.88 7.54 -9.72
N LEU A 255 -16.15 6.64 -9.07
CA LEU A 255 -16.46 6.09 -7.76
C LEU A 255 -15.58 6.73 -6.68
N PRO A 256 -16.01 6.83 -5.42
CA PRO A 256 -15.19 7.38 -4.34
C PRO A 256 -13.89 6.61 -4.12
N SER A 257 -12.87 7.28 -3.60
CA SER A 257 -11.55 6.69 -3.34
C SER A 257 -11.46 5.72 -2.16
N ASP A 258 -12.49 5.61 -1.32
CA ASP A 258 -12.57 4.60 -0.24
C ASP A 258 -12.99 3.25 -0.83
N LEU A 259 -12.02 2.45 -1.25
CA LEU A 259 -12.27 1.16 -1.90
C LEU A 259 -13.10 0.21 -1.02
N PHE A 260 -12.86 0.18 0.29
CA PHE A 260 -13.59 -0.71 1.19
C PHE A 260 -15.05 -0.28 1.40
N ALA A 261 -15.40 0.98 1.11
CA ALA A 261 -16.78 1.48 1.15
C ALA A 261 -17.53 1.38 -0.19
N LEU A 262 -16.89 0.93 -1.27
CA LEU A 262 -17.56 0.75 -2.57
C LEU A 262 -18.71 -0.27 -2.49
N ALA A 263 -19.68 -0.18 -3.40
CA ALA A 263 -20.73 -1.20 -3.50
C ALA A 263 -20.09 -2.57 -3.80
N PRO A 264 -20.63 -3.70 -3.28
CA PRO A 264 -20.01 -5.02 -3.45
C PRO A 264 -19.66 -5.40 -4.90
N ALA A 265 -20.56 -5.11 -5.85
CA ALA A 265 -20.34 -5.41 -7.26
C ALA A 265 -19.31 -4.48 -7.93
N GLU A 266 -19.10 -3.27 -7.41
CA GLU A 266 -18.07 -2.34 -7.90
C GLU A 266 -16.70 -2.73 -7.35
N TYR A 267 -16.64 -3.06 -6.06
CA TYR A 267 -15.42 -3.56 -5.43
C TYR A 267 -14.92 -4.83 -6.10
N ALA A 268 -15.79 -5.84 -6.26
CA ALA A 268 -15.44 -7.11 -6.90
C ALA A 268 -14.90 -6.90 -8.33
N ALA A 269 -15.60 -6.11 -9.14
CA ALA A 269 -15.17 -5.85 -10.51
C ALA A 269 -13.84 -5.09 -10.60
N LEU A 270 -13.60 -4.14 -9.67
CA LEU A 270 -12.34 -3.40 -9.61
C LEU A 270 -11.16 -4.31 -9.22
N VAL A 271 -11.35 -5.20 -8.24
CA VAL A 271 -10.28 -6.12 -7.84
C VAL A 271 -10.05 -7.22 -8.87
N GLU A 272 -11.08 -7.68 -9.59
CA GLU A 272 -10.92 -8.59 -10.75
C GLU A 272 -10.10 -7.94 -11.87
N ALA A 273 -10.36 -6.67 -12.17
CA ALA A 273 -9.56 -5.90 -13.12
C ALA A 273 -8.11 -5.76 -12.63
N ALA A 274 -7.90 -5.49 -11.32
CA ALA A 274 -6.57 -5.44 -10.73
C ALA A 274 -5.83 -6.77 -10.84
N HIS A 275 -6.48 -7.92 -10.62
CA HIS A 275 -5.90 -9.25 -10.82
C HIS A 275 -5.46 -9.46 -12.26
N THR A 276 -6.34 -9.12 -13.22
CA THR A 276 -6.06 -9.24 -14.66
C THR A 276 -4.83 -8.43 -15.05
N VAL A 277 -4.76 -7.17 -14.60
CA VAL A 277 -3.64 -6.26 -14.91
C VAL A 277 -2.36 -6.72 -14.21
N ALA A 278 -2.43 -7.14 -12.94
CA ALA A 278 -1.26 -7.66 -12.22
C ALA A 278 -0.66 -8.89 -12.91
N ARG A 279 -1.50 -9.85 -13.34
CA ARG A 279 -1.09 -11.01 -14.14
C ARG A 279 -0.46 -10.59 -15.47
N LEU A 280 -0.94 -9.53 -16.11
CA LEU A 280 -0.33 -8.97 -17.31
C LEU A 280 1.06 -8.39 -17.01
N LEU A 281 1.22 -7.61 -15.93
CA LEU A 281 2.50 -7.04 -15.53
C LEU A 281 3.52 -8.14 -15.17
N ILE A 282 3.09 -9.18 -14.47
CA ILE A 282 3.88 -10.38 -14.15
C ILE A 282 4.47 -10.99 -15.43
N ARG A 283 3.63 -11.23 -16.45
CA ARG A 283 4.08 -11.75 -17.75
C ARG A 283 4.97 -10.76 -18.50
N ALA A 284 4.62 -9.48 -18.51
CA ALA A 284 5.32 -8.46 -19.26
C ALA A 284 6.76 -8.24 -18.80
N PHE A 285 7.02 -8.43 -17.51
CA PHE A 285 8.33 -8.22 -16.91
C PHE A 285 9.04 -9.52 -16.52
N GLY A 286 8.42 -10.68 -16.71
CA GLY A 286 9.01 -11.98 -16.34
C GLY A 286 9.31 -12.08 -14.85
N ILE A 287 8.39 -11.59 -14.01
CA ILE A 287 8.53 -11.56 -12.55
C ILE A 287 7.55 -12.50 -11.88
N GLU A 288 7.75 -12.79 -10.59
CA GLU A 288 6.93 -13.74 -9.84
C GLU A 288 5.77 -13.10 -9.08
N ARG A 289 5.91 -11.81 -8.75
CA ARG A 289 4.99 -11.05 -7.88
C ARG A 289 4.70 -9.66 -8.43
N CYS A 290 3.52 -9.16 -8.08
CA CYS A 290 3.14 -7.76 -8.27
C CYS A 290 2.59 -7.25 -6.95
N GLY A 291 3.08 -6.13 -6.45
CA GLY A 291 2.52 -5.47 -5.29
C GLY A 291 1.20 -4.76 -5.62
N MET A 292 0.44 -4.45 -4.57
CA MET A 292 -0.85 -3.77 -4.66
C MET A 292 -1.04 -2.81 -3.50
N ILE A 293 -1.65 -1.65 -3.77
CA ILE A 293 -1.95 -0.62 -2.77
C ILE A 293 -3.37 -0.05 -2.96
N PHE A 294 -4.14 -0.04 -1.88
CA PHE A 294 -5.38 0.74 -1.72
C PHE A 294 -5.11 1.86 -0.70
N GLU A 295 -5.29 3.12 -1.10
CA GLU A 295 -5.01 4.28 -0.23
C GLU A 295 -6.03 5.40 -0.45
N GLY A 296 -6.10 5.94 -1.67
CA GLY A 296 -7.19 6.84 -2.06
C GLY A 296 -7.07 8.30 -1.59
N PHE A 297 -5.87 8.80 -1.27
CA PHE A 297 -5.68 10.16 -0.73
C PHE A 297 -4.97 11.17 -1.64
N GLU A 298 -4.44 10.75 -2.79
CA GLU A 298 -3.91 11.69 -3.78
C GLU A 298 -5.02 12.27 -4.67
N ILE A 299 -5.97 11.42 -5.05
CA ILE A 299 -7.06 11.72 -5.97
C ILE A 299 -8.31 11.01 -5.46
N ASP A 300 -9.40 11.78 -5.26
CA ASP A 300 -10.69 11.20 -4.92
C ASP A 300 -11.32 10.60 -6.17
N TYR A 301 -10.98 9.35 -6.44
CA TYR A 301 -11.50 8.50 -7.49
C TYR A 301 -11.05 7.08 -7.18
N ALA A 302 -11.88 6.06 -7.22
CA ALA A 302 -11.47 4.69 -6.89
C ALA A 302 -10.29 4.25 -7.76
N HIS A 303 -9.19 3.83 -7.16
CA HIS A 303 -8.02 3.36 -7.90
C HIS A 303 -7.23 2.32 -7.15
N VAL A 304 -6.72 1.34 -7.90
CA VAL A 304 -5.76 0.33 -7.41
C VAL A 304 -4.40 0.64 -8.00
N LYS A 305 -3.41 0.78 -7.13
CA LYS A 305 -2.00 0.95 -7.50
C LYS A 305 -1.36 -0.45 -7.58
N LEU A 306 -0.75 -0.79 -8.72
CA LEU A 306 -0.06 -2.06 -8.97
C LEU A 306 1.42 -1.82 -9.22
N VAL A 307 2.28 -2.54 -8.49
CA VAL A 307 3.73 -2.30 -8.46
C VAL A 307 4.48 -3.57 -8.87
N PRO A 308 5.06 -3.66 -10.08
CA PRO A 308 5.85 -4.81 -10.48
C PRO A 308 7.05 -5.03 -9.52
N ILE A 309 7.17 -6.21 -8.94
CA ILE A 309 8.27 -6.56 -8.02
C ILE A 309 9.40 -7.21 -8.82
N ARG A 310 10.41 -6.42 -9.16
CA ARG A 310 11.54 -6.84 -9.99
C ARG A 310 12.77 -7.15 -9.14
N GLY A 311 13.15 -8.42 -9.04
CA GLY A 311 14.34 -8.88 -8.32
C GLY A 311 14.05 -10.10 -7.43
N GLY A 312 15.11 -10.83 -7.06
CA GLY A 312 15.03 -12.03 -6.21
C GLY A 312 15.10 -11.75 -4.71
N GLY A 313 14.53 -10.63 -4.26
CA GLY A 313 14.39 -10.36 -2.82
C GLY A 313 13.49 -11.43 -2.19
N GLY A 314 13.87 -11.87 -0.99
CA GLY A 314 13.23 -12.99 -0.28
C GLY A 314 11.72 -12.86 -0.10
N ASP A 315 11.19 -13.92 0.50
CA ASP A 315 9.78 -14.15 0.73
C ASP A 315 9.16 -13.02 1.59
N ASP A 316 7.83 -13.00 1.65
CA ASP A 316 7.02 -12.25 2.62
C ASP A 316 7.72 -12.05 3.98
N TYR A 317 7.82 -10.83 4.52
CA TYR A 317 7.96 -10.52 5.95
C TYR A 317 8.75 -11.57 6.80
N ASP A 318 10.06 -11.73 6.58
CA ASP A 318 10.88 -12.39 7.60
C ASP A 318 11.26 -11.37 8.68
N GLU A 319 10.62 -11.45 9.86
CA GLU A 319 10.93 -10.59 11.00
C GLU A 319 12.44 -10.56 11.33
N ALA A 320 13.15 -11.68 11.10
CA ALA A 320 14.57 -11.78 11.38
C ALA A 320 15.41 -10.95 10.40
N ASP A 321 14.97 -10.80 9.15
CA ASP A 321 15.69 -9.99 8.15
C ASP A 321 15.53 -8.48 8.44
N PHE A 322 14.35 -8.02 8.84
CA PHE A 322 14.14 -6.60 9.12
C PHE A 322 14.90 -6.11 10.36
N ASP A 323 14.99 -6.94 11.41
CA ASP A 323 15.83 -6.66 12.57
C ASP A 323 17.32 -6.60 12.21
N ARG A 324 17.75 -7.42 11.25
CA ARG A 324 19.14 -7.51 10.81
C ARG A 324 19.57 -6.34 9.93
N TYR A 325 18.66 -5.84 9.08
CA TYR A 325 18.96 -4.76 8.13
C TYR A 325 18.53 -3.36 8.63
N GLY A 326 17.77 -3.28 9.72
CA GLY A 326 17.38 -2.02 10.35
C GLY A 326 16.44 -1.15 9.52
N ILE A 327 15.75 -1.73 8.54
CA ILE A 327 14.81 -1.01 7.67
C ILE A 327 13.42 -1.14 8.28
N SER A 328 12.87 -0.04 8.81
CA SER A 328 11.52 0.02 9.38
C SER A 328 10.92 1.40 9.13
N GLU A 329 9.60 1.48 9.16
CA GLU A 329 8.88 2.75 9.17
C GLU A 329 8.64 3.18 10.62
N PRO A 330 8.62 4.49 10.91
CA PRO A 330 8.23 4.97 12.22
C PRO A 330 6.76 4.60 12.48
N PHE A 331 6.45 4.29 13.74
CA PHE A 331 5.07 4.26 14.19
C PHE A 331 4.48 5.67 14.18
N GLN A 332 3.28 5.82 13.61
CA GLN A 332 2.58 7.09 13.47
C GLN A 332 1.16 6.97 14.02
N GLU A 333 0.82 7.85 14.96
CA GLU A 333 -0.53 7.96 15.53
C GLU A 333 -1.55 8.47 14.51
N THR A 334 -1.11 9.22 13.51
CA THR A 334 -1.97 9.78 12.46
C THR A 334 -1.38 9.52 11.08
N TYR A 335 -2.25 9.43 10.08
CA TYR A 335 -1.84 9.20 8.70
C TYR A 335 -1.02 10.37 8.15
N GLN A 336 0.17 10.07 7.62
CA GLN A 336 1.15 11.06 7.14
C GLN A 336 1.12 11.29 5.62
N GLY A 337 0.09 10.81 4.91
CA GLY A 337 -0.01 10.97 3.45
C GLY A 337 0.74 9.93 2.63
N TYR A 338 1.09 8.78 3.22
CA TYR A 338 1.57 7.59 2.51
C TYR A 338 1.37 6.32 3.33
N VAL A 339 1.46 5.16 2.68
CA VAL A 339 1.56 3.83 3.27
C VAL A 339 2.80 3.10 2.74
N SER A 340 3.27 2.11 3.48
CA SER A 340 4.49 1.36 3.20
C SER A 340 4.31 -0.11 3.59
N SER A 341 4.95 -1.02 2.85
CA SER A 341 4.99 -2.45 3.19
C SER A 341 6.11 -2.78 4.19
N LEU A 342 6.83 -1.78 4.69
CA LEU A 342 7.81 -2.00 5.75
C LEU A 342 7.11 -2.18 7.10
N PRO A 343 7.67 -3.03 7.99
CA PRO A 343 7.18 -3.13 9.36
C PRO A 343 7.53 -1.88 10.17
N GLY A 344 6.81 -1.68 11.26
CA GLY A 344 7.15 -0.68 12.27
C GLY A 344 8.13 -1.17 13.35
N PRO A 345 8.36 -0.35 14.39
CA PRO A 345 9.10 -0.79 15.58
C PRO A 345 8.34 -1.90 16.31
N ARG A 346 9.06 -2.78 17.04
CA ARG A 346 8.41 -3.75 17.94
C ARG A 346 7.60 -3.00 19.00
N VAL A 347 6.40 -3.48 19.29
CA VAL A 347 5.58 -2.97 20.40
C VAL A 347 6.30 -3.17 21.73
N ALA A 348 6.14 -2.21 22.64
CA ALA A 348 6.64 -2.33 24.00
C ALA A 348 5.72 -3.18 24.89
N ASP A 349 4.42 -3.15 24.62
CA ASP A 349 3.38 -3.84 25.39
C ASP A 349 2.69 -4.90 24.52
N VAL A 350 3.18 -6.13 24.60
CA VAL A 350 2.62 -7.28 23.86
C VAL A 350 1.27 -7.71 24.44
N GLU A 351 1.08 -7.56 25.76
CA GLU A 351 -0.17 -7.94 26.43
C GLU A 351 -1.34 -7.07 25.97
N GLU A 352 -1.11 -5.77 25.76
CA GLU A 352 -2.10 -4.88 25.16
C GLU A 352 -2.49 -5.32 23.75
N VAL A 353 -1.53 -5.74 22.90
CA VAL A 353 -1.87 -6.24 21.55
C VAL A 353 -2.71 -7.51 21.62
N VAL A 354 -2.37 -8.45 22.49
CA VAL A 354 -3.16 -9.69 22.72
C VAL A 354 -4.57 -9.35 23.22
N ARG A 355 -4.69 -8.40 24.16
CA ARG A 355 -5.98 -7.94 24.68
C ARG A 355 -6.84 -7.32 23.58
N ARG A 356 -6.26 -6.45 22.74
CA ARG A 356 -6.95 -5.86 21.57
C ARG A 356 -7.35 -6.90 20.54
N ALA A 357 -6.50 -7.90 20.30
CA ALA A 357 -6.84 -8.98 19.38
C ALA A 357 -8.04 -9.79 19.88
N ALA A 358 -8.14 -10.04 21.20
CA ALA A 358 -9.31 -10.68 21.79
C ALA A 358 -10.60 -9.85 21.63
N GLU A 359 -10.53 -8.53 21.83
CA GLU A 359 -11.66 -7.62 21.57
C GLU A 359 -12.10 -7.65 20.10
N MET A 360 -11.12 -7.63 19.18
CA MET A 360 -11.36 -7.70 17.74
C MET A 360 -12.02 -9.03 17.33
N ARG A 361 -11.55 -10.17 17.85
CA ARG A 361 -12.19 -11.48 17.57
C ARG A 361 -13.66 -11.50 17.96
N ALA A 362 -14.01 -10.91 19.11
CA ALA A 362 -15.39 -10.84 19.57
C ALA A 362 -16.28 -10.01 18.61
N LEU A 363 -15.74 -8.92 18.05
CA LEU A 363 -16.44 -8.12 17.05
C LEU A 363 -16.62 -8.88 15.73
N VAL A 364 -15.57 -9.53 15.24
CA VAL A 364 -15.60 -10.29 13.97
C VAL A 364 -16.57 -11.47 14.07
N GLY A 365 -16.58 -12.20 15.19
CA GLY A 365 -17.48 -13.34 15.40
C GLY A 365 -18.94 -12.96 15.70
N SER A 366 -19.27 -11.68 15.89
CA SER A 366 -20.66 -11.25 16.11
C SER A 366 -21.49 -11.10 14.83
N ASP A 367 -20.84 -11.10 13.67
CA ASP A 367 -21.45 -10.96 12.34
C ASP A 367 -21.65 -12.32 11.61
N SER A 368 -21.17 -13.42 12.21
CA SER A 368 -21.35 -14.81 11.74
C SER A 368 -22.49 -15.51 12.46
#